data_AF-A0A4Q5SSJ1-F1
#
_entry.id   AF-A0A4Q5SSJ1-F1
#
_cell.length_a   1.000
_cell.length_b   1.000
_cell.length_c   1.000
_cell.angle_alpha   90.00
_cell.angle_beta   90.00
_cell.angle_gamma   90.00
#
_symmetry.space_group_name_H-M   'P 1'
#
loop_
_entity.id
_entity.type
_entity.pdbx_description
1 polymer ?
#
loop_
_entity_poly.entity_id
_entity_poly.type
_entity_poly.pdbx_seq_one_letter_code
_entity_poly.pdbx_strand_id
1 'polypeptide(L)'
;MRILFLICGFIAANAAVLAQPRRQNIEAPVQGVTVYTTGARVERAATASLSAGRNEIQFTTLSSQLDPQSVQLKADASITLLSVKATRDFLTERRIEQDERNFRDRIYTLSQRKLADEKLLDVFLKEEEMIVKNQSIGGSTGVKAPDLKAALDLQRQRLTEVYEKQLEIRKRIDEQAADINKLQTQLGEFSKKRDSVQYVVTALLDSREPRNVRFQLSYNVKDAGWYANYDVRVTEVGKPLQVLMNANVYQRSGETWKDVALTLSTGTPNDNATPSQLQPWMLGFYMPGAPVAPAGAPGDISGKIVDETGAPVPFATILVIGTSNAVAADANGFFRLSGVPQGSTINASAVGYKARNTQVRTGYYTIALQSANTNLEEVVVTSGVRIRGTSSVGYSTAKVRAEEIQAVSIQTQYQATTTVYKIEEKYTLETDGKTTTIGIKQMEVAASYEYFAAPKVDPAAFLTARITGWQQLDLTPGEASLYFEGAYLGKTYLDLSAASDTLSLPLGKDNGIRITRKLVKEYSTKRFLGSNRIDSRGWEIEVRNNKRTAINITINDQVPVSTIKEISVEEEKTDGERNKETGLIVWQFELPAGATRTLHLSYEVKYPKDRRVVLE
;
A
#
# COMPACT_ATOMS: atom_id res chain seq x y z
N MET A 1 -88.70 26.62 3.83
CA MET A 1 -87.86 25.64 3.10
C MET A 1 -86.52 26.29 2.70
N ARG A 2 -85.78 26.83 3.67
CA ARG A 2 -84.48 27.51 3.53
C ARG A 2 -83.77 27.37 4.87
N ILE A 3 -83.16 26.22 5.14
CA ILE A 3 -82.12 25.90 6.14
C ILE A 3 -81.84 24.40 5.88
N LEU A 4 -81.18 24.09 4.76
CA LEU A 4 -80.59 22.75 4.53
C LEU A 4 -79.50 22.72 3.45
N PHE A 5 -78.95 23.88 3.07
CA PHE A 5 -77.95 23.98 2.00
C PHE A 5 -76.63 24.63 2.41
N LEU A 6 -76.42 24.89 3.71
CA LEU A 6 -75.23 25.57 4.22
C LEU A 6 -74.28 24.67 5.03
N ILE A 7 -74.50 23.34 5.03
CA ILE A 7 -73.63 22.37 5.73
C ILE A 7 -72.87 21.44 4.76
N CYS A 8 -73.25 21.35 3.48
CA CYS A 8 -72.50 20.55 2.49
C CYS A 8 -71.41 21.32 1.73
N GLY A 9 -71.36 22.66 1.83
CA GLY A 9 -70.37 23.48 1.11
C GLY A 9 -69.03 23.68 1.84
N PHE A 10 -68.95 23.34 3.13
CA PHE A 10 -67.76 23.63 3.96
C PHE A 10 -66.91 22.39 4.28
N ILE A 11 -67.31 21.19 3.82
CA ILE A 11 -66.54 19.95 4.02
C ILE A 11 -65.72 19.56 2.78
N ALA A 12 -65.94 20.20 1.62
CA ALA A 12 -65.26 19.86 0.36
C ALA A 12 -64.03 20.74 0.01
N ALA A 13 -63.59 21.65 0.89
CA ALA A 13 -62.56 22.64 0.55
C ALA A 13 -61.24 22.54 1.35
N ASN A 14 -61.06 21.56 2.24
CA ASN A 14 -59.83 21.41 3.02
C ASN A 14 -59.38 19.94 3.18
N ALA A 15 -59.52 19.15 2.12
CA ALA A 15 -58.90 17.83 2.01
C ALA A 15 -57.87 17.75 0.88
N ALA A 16 -57.37 18.89 0.39
CA ALA A 16 -56.00 18.97 -0.08
C ALA A 16 -55.08 18.92 1.16
N VAL A 17 -55.20 17.83 1.92
CA VAL A 17 -54.12 17.36 2.77
C VAL A 17 -52.90 17.40 1.85
N LEU A 18 -51.86 18.13 2.26
CA LEU A 18 -50.51 17.92 1.81
C LEU A 18 -50.21 16.43 2.06
N ALA A 19 -50.65 15.58 1.13
CA ALA A 19 -50.47 14.15 1.22
C ALA A 19 -48.95 14.00 1.14
N GLN A 20 -48.34 13.78 2.31
CA GLN A 20 -46.94 13.43 2.38
C GLN A 20 -46.75 12.29 1.38
N PRO A 21 -45.78 12.42 0.46
CA PRO A 21 -45.58 11.40 -0.56
C PRO A 21 -45.46 10.06 0.15
N ARG A 22 -46.21 9.06 -0.34
CA ARG A 22 -46.24 7.76 0.31
C ARG A 22 -44.82 7.19 0.25
N ARG A 23 -44.16 7.11 1.42
CA ARG A 23 -42.81 6.55 1.53
C ARG A 23 -42.88 5.04 1.39
N GLN A 24 -42.09 4.49 0.48
CA GLN A 24 -41.90 3.06 0.33
C GLN A 24 -40.41 2.75 0.33
N ASN A 25 -40.01 1.83 1.20
CA ASN A 25 -38.65 1.31 1.23
C ASN A 25 -38.57 0.11 0.28
N ILE A 26 -37.54 0.08 -0.55
CA ILE A 26 -37.29 -1.04 -1.46
C ILE A 26 -35.83 -1.46 -1.37
N GLU A 27 -35.60 -2.77 -1.34
CA GLU A 27 -34.28 -3.34 -1.50
C GLU A 27 -34.05 -3.64 -2.98
N ALA A 28 -32.94 -3.16 -3.52
CA ALA A 28 -32.51 -3.48 -4.87
C ALA A 28 -31.33 -4.44 -4.78
N PRO A 29 -31.40 -5.69 -5.24
CA PRO A 29 -30.22 -6.54 -5.31
C PRO A 29 -29.21 -6.02 -6.34
N VAL A 30 -27.92 -6.29 -6.10
CA VAL A 30 -26.87 -6.04 -7.09
C VAL A 30 -27.08 -7.00 -8.28
N GLN A 31 -27.07 -6.47 -9.49
CA GLN A 31 -27.24 -7.24 -10.73
C GLN A 31 -25.94 -7.35 -11.52
N GLY A 32 -25.09 -6.33 -11.45
CA GLY A 32 -23.81 -6.29 -12.15
C GLY A 32 -22.87 -5.29 -11.51
N VAL A 33 -21.58 -5.54 -11.71
CA VAL A 33 -20.53 -4.65 -11.21
C VAL A 33 -19.49 -4.45 -12.31
N THR A 34 -19.20 -3.18 -12.61
CA THR A 34 -18.02 -2.82 -13.39
C THR A 34 -16.89 -2.46 -12.44
N VAL A 35 -15.86 -3.28 -12.37
CA VAL A 35 -14.67 -3.03 -11.54
C VAL A 35 -13.63 -2.31 -12.37
N TYR A 36 -13.12 -1.19 -11.84
CA TYR A 36 -12.07 -0.39 -12.46
C TYR A 36 -10.72 -0.70 -11.82
N THR A 37 -9.62 -0.14 -12.35
CA THR A 37 -8.32 -0.24 -11.67
C THR A 37 -8.35 0.40 -10.29
N THR A 38 -9.21 1.42 -10.12
CA THR A 38 -9.56 2.03 -8.84
C THR A 38 -11.07 2.28 -8.75
N GLY A 39 -11.71 1.70 -7.74
CA GLY A 39 -13.15 1.75 -7.51
C GLY A 39 -13.94 0.73 -8.33
N ALA A 40 -15.25 0.75 -8.13
CA ALA A 40 -16.19 -0.03 -8.93
C ALA A 40 -17.51 0.74 -9.11
N ARG A 41 -18.21 0.49 -10.20
CA ARG A 41 -19.60 0.92 -10.43
C ARG A 41 -20.52 -0.26 -10.17
N VAL A 42 -21.40 -0.11 -9.18
CA VAL A 42 -22.41 -1.09 -8.80
C VAL A 42 -23.71 -0.76 -9.52
N GLU A 43 -24.33 -1.76 -10.14
CA GLU A 43 -25.63 -1.66 -10.80
C GLU A 43 -26.65 -2.55 -10.11
N ARG A 44 -27.79 -1.96 -9.77
CA ARG A 44 -28.88 -2.60 -9.03
C ARG A 44 -30.18 -2.37 -9.78
N ALA A 45 -31.12 -3.31 -9.64
CA ALA A 45 -32.47 -3.07 -10.11
C ALA A 45 -33.52 -3.58 -9.14
N ALA A 46 -34.62 -2.85 -9.05
CA ALA A 46 -35.77 -3.19 -8.25
C ALA A 46 -37.05 -2.80 -9.00
N THR A 47 -38.16 -3.40 -8.62
CA THR A 47 -39.49 -3.01 -9.12
C THR A 47 -40.30 -2.47 -7.95
N ALA A 48 -41.00 -1.35 -8.14
CA ALA A 48 -41.92 -0.82 -7.14
C ALA A 48 -43.24 -0.39 -7.76
N SER A 49 -44.32 -0.49 -6.98
CA SER A 49 -45.64 -0.03 -7.35
C SER A 49 -45.82 1.44 -6.94
N LEU A 50 -46.03 2.32 -7.91
CA LEU A 50 -46.33 3.72 -7.67
C LEU A 50 -47.84 3.96 -7.63
N SER A 51 -48.28 4.87 -6.78
CA SER A 51 -49.62 5.47 -6.83
C SER A 51 -49.65 6.70 -7.75
N ALA A 52 -50.83 7.14 -8.17
CA ALA A 52 -50.98 8.42 -8.86
C ALA A 52 -50.55 9.58 -7.95
N GLY A 53 -49.87 10.57 -8.51
CA GLY A 53 -49.28 11.71 -7.80
C GLY A 53 -47.84 11.45 -7.31
N ARG A 54 -47.48 12.11 -6.22
CA ARG A 54 -46.11 12.08 -5.66
C ARG A 54 -45.85 10.81 -4.85
N ASN A 55 -44.72 10.18 -5.13
CA ASN A 55 -44.23 8.99 -4.44
C ASN A 55 -42.81 9.25 -3.92
N GLU A 56 -42.49 8.70 -2.76
CA GLU A 56 -41.13 8.73 -2.19
C GLU A 56 -40.61 7.31 -2.08
N ILE A 57 -39.59 6.99 -2.86
CA ILE A 57 -38.97 5.66 -2.88
C ILE A 57 -37.61 5.73 -2.22
N GLN A 58 -37.39 4.87 -1.23
CA GLN A 58 -36.14 4.80 -0.48
C GLN A 58 -35.43 3.48 -0.76
N PHE A 59 -34.30 3.54 -1.45
CA PHE A 59 -33.41 2.41 -1.68
C PHE A 59 -32.50 2.24 -0.46
N THR A 60 -32.71 1.17 0.30
CA THR A 60 -31.97 0.85 1.52
C THR A 60 -30.87 -0.18 1.26
N THR A 61 -30.05 -0.48 2.27
CA THR A 61 -29.01 -1.52 2.20
C THR A 61 -27.95 -1.30 1.11
N LEU A 62 -27.58 -0.04 0.89
CA LEU A 62 -26.54 0.32 -0.08
C LEU A 62 -25.16 0.33 0.59
N SER A 63 -24.11 0.19 -0.22
CA SER A 63 -22.71 0.30 0.21
C SER A 63 -22.47 1.50 1.15
N SER A 64 -21.67 1.29 2.19
CA SER A 64 -21.18 2.38 3.06
C SER A 64 -20.05 3.20 2.41
N GLN A 65 -19.51 2.73 1.29
CA GLN A 65 -18.48 3.37 0.46
C GLN A 65 -19.04 4.04 -0.80
N LEU A 66 -20.36 4.14 -0.91
CA LEU A 66 -21.05 4.79 -2.03
C LEU A 66 -20.58 6.25 -2.17
N ASP A 67 -20.23 6.66 -3.39
CA ASP A 67 -20.00 8.06 -3.72
C ASP A 67 -21.34 8.78 -4.00
N PRO A 68 -21.78 9.72 -3.13
CA PRO A 68 -23.07 10.38 -3.27
C PRO A 68 -23.24 11.14 -4.59
N GLN A 69 -22.14 11.62 -5.18
CA GLN A 69 -22.17 12.40 -6.42
C GLN A 69 -22.27 11.53 -7.67
N SER A 70 -22.03 10.22 -7.54
CA SER A 70 -22.09 9.26 -8.64
C SER A 70 -23.46 8.65 -8.87
N VAL A 71 -24.43 8.90 -7.98
CA VAL A 71 -25.73 8.22 -7.98
C VAL A 71 -26.53 8.61 -9.21
N GLN A 72 -26.94 7.59 -9.96
CA GLN A 72 -27.80 7.70 -11.12
C GLN A 72 -28.98 6.75 -10.96
N LEU A 73 -30.19 7.26 -11.16
CA LEU A 73 -31.42 6.48 -11.14
C LEU A 73 -32.10 6.59 -12.50
N LYS A 74 -32.32 5.46 -13.15
CA LYS A 74 -33.17 5.34 -14.34
C LYS A 74 -34.48 4.68 -13.96
N ALA A 75 -35.56 5.17 -14.54
CA ALA A 75 -36.91 4.62 -14.44
C ALA A 75 -37.55 4.64 -15.83
N ASP A 76 -38.62 3.88 -16.03
CA ASP A 76 -39.35 3.87 -17.31
C ASP A 76 -39.80 5.30 -17.72
N ALA A 77 -39.75 5.58 -19.03
CA ALA A 77 -39.91 6.92 -19.63
C ALA A 77 -41.23 7.65 -19.31
N SER A 78 -42.20 6.96 -18.72
CA SER A 78 -43.51 7.48 -18.33
C SER A 78 -43.56 8.21 -16.98
N ILE A 79 -42.46 8.28 -16.23
CA ILE A 79 -42.41 8.82 -14.86
C ILE A 79 -41.53 10.06 -14.80
N THR A 80 -41.99 11.06 -14.06
CA THR A 80 -41.19 12.26 -13.82
C THR A 80 -40.35 12.08 -12.55
N LEU A 81 -39.03 12.05 -12.71
CA LEU A 81 -38.08 12.07 -11.61
C LEU A 81 -37.89 13.50 -11.12
N LEU A 82 -38.35 13.79 -9.89
CA LEU A 82 -38.27 15.13 -9.30
C LEU A 82 -36.93 15.36 -8.60
N SER A 83 -36.46 14.37 -7.85
CA SER A 83 -35.15 14.43 -7.19
C SER A 83 -34.62 13.06 -6.84
N VAL A 84 -33.30 12.96 -6.71
CA VAL A 84 -32.58 11.81 -6.15
C VAL A 84 -31.55 12.34 -5.17
N LYS A 85 -31.55 11.81 -3.95
CA LYS A 85 -30.60 12.22 -2.92
C LYS A 85 -30.04 10.99 -2.21
N ALA A 86 -28.71 10.92 -2.14
CA ALA A 86 -28.01 9.93 -1.33
C ALA A 86 -27.63 10.54 0.03
N THR A 87 -27.95 9.86 1.12
CA THR A 87 -27.58 10.24 2.48
C THR A 87 -27.16 9.01 3.26
N ARG A 88 -26.28 9.16 4.25
CA ARG A 88 -26.03 8.11 5.24
C ARG A 88 -27.30 7.84 6.05
N ASP A 89 -27.46 6.61 6.54
CA ASP A 89 -28.56 6.27 7.43
C ASP A 89 -28.44 7.05 8.76
N PHE A 90 -29.17 8.17 8.81
CA PHE A 90 -29.16 9.13 9.91
C PHE A 90 -29.57 8.50 11.25
N LEU A 91 -30.46 7.51 11.26
CA LEU A 91 -30.91 6.88 12.51
C LEU A 91 -29.78 6.05 13.12
N THR A 92 -29.11 5.26 12.29
CA THR A 92 -27.96 4.45 12.71
C THR A 92 -26.78 5.34 13.13
N GLU A 93 -26.47 6.36 12.34
CA GLU A 93 -25.41 7.33 12.64
C GLU A 93 -25.63 8.03 14.00
N ARG A 94 -26.84 8.56 14.22
CA ARG A 94 -27.18 9.25 15.48
C ARG A 94 -27.10 8.34 16.71
N ARG A 95 -27.46 7.06 16.56
CA ARG A 95 -27.32 6.07 17.65
C ARG A 95 -25.85 5.83 17.98
N ILE A 96 -25.01 5.63 16.96
CA ILE A 96 -23.57 5.42 17.15
C ILE A 96 -22.92 6.61 17.85
N GLU A 97 -23.26 7.84 17.45
CA GLU A 97 -22.78 9.05 18.11
C GLU A 97 -23.23 9.15 19.57
N GLN A 98 -24.46 8.75 19.86
CA GLN A 98 -24.97 8.77 21.23
C GLN A 98 -24.24 7.75 22.11
N ASP A 99 -24.02 6.55 21.60
CA ASP A 99 -23.27 5.51 22.30
C ASP A 99 -21.81 5.94 22.53
N GLU A 100 -21.18 6.59 21.54
CA GLU A 100 -19.82 7.11 21.67
C GLU A 100 -19.72 8.19 22.77
N ARG A 101 -20.70 9.10 22.83
CA ARG A 101 -20.81 10.11 23.90
C ARG A 101 -20.95 9.44 25.27
N ASN A 102 -21.87 8.48 25.39
CA ASN A 102 -22.09 7.75 26.65
C ASN A 102 -20.81 7.06 27.16
N PHE A 103 -20.00 6.50 26.25
CA PHE A 103 -18.72 5.86 26.61
C PHE A 103 -17.70 6.88 27.10
N ARG A 104 -17.57 8.04 26.41
CA ARG A 104 -16.68 9.13 26.83
C ARG A 104 -17.07 9.66 28.22
N ASP A 105 -18.35 9.87 28.47
CA ASP A 105 -18.85 10.35 29.76
C ASP A 105 -18.56 9.35 30.89
N ARG A 106 -18.66 8.05 30.60
CA ARG A 106 -18.33 6.99 31.57
C ARG A 106 -16.84 6.89 31.85
N ILE A 107 -15.99 7.00 30.83
CA ILE A 107 -14.53 7.08 31.00
C ILE A 107 -14.18 8.28 31.87
N TYR A 108 -14.73 9.47 31.56
CA TYR A 108 -14.50 10.68 32.33
C TYR A 108 -14.87 10.48 33.81
N THR A 109 -16.06 9.95 34.08
CA THR A 109 -16.54 9.69 35.45
C THR A 109 -15.64 8.72 36.21
N LEU A 110 -15.21 7.62 35.57
CA LEU A 110 -14.29 6.66 36.18
C LEU A 110 -12.91 7.28 36.42
N SER A 111 -12.39 8.09 35.50
CA SER A 111 -11.12 8.80 35.67
C SER A 111 -11.15 9.75 36.86
N GLN A 112 -12.26 10.47 37.07
CA GLN A 112 -12.42 11.34 38.25
C GLN A 112 -12.46 10.54 39.56
N ARG A 113 -13.14 9.39 39.58
CA ARG A 113 -13.16 8.49 40.76
C ARG A 113 -11.79 7.91 41.06
N LYS A 114 -11.08 7.45 40.02
CA LYS A 114 -9.71 6.95 40.12
C LYS A 114 -8.76 7.99 40.68
N LEU A 115 -8.84 9.23 40.19
CA LEU A 115 -8.05 10.33 40.71
C LEU A 115 -8.36 10.60 42.19
N ALA A 116 -9.63 10.58 42.60
CA ALA A 116 -10.01 10.74 44.00
C ALA A 116 -9.44 9.61 44.88
N ASP A 117 -9.46 8.37 44.39
CA ASP A 117 -8.90 7.22 45.07
C ASP A 117 -7.36 7.27 45.16
N GLU A 118 -6.68 7.73 44.12
CA GLU A 118 -5.24 7.99 44.13
C GLU A 118 -4.86 9.07 45.16
N LYS A 119 -5.66 10.14 45.26
CA LYS A 119 -5.46 11.16 46.30
C LYS A 119 -5.72 10.62 47.70
N LEU A 120 -6.71 9.74 47.87
CA LEU A 120 -6.96 9.10 49.15
C LEU A 120 -5.82 8.14 49.53
N LEU A 121 -5.26 7.41 48.56
CA LEU A 121 -4.09 6.55 48.78
C LEU A 121 -2.87 7.38 49.23
N ASP A 122 -2.63 8.54 48.60
CA ASP A 122 -1.57 9.47 49.00
C ASP A 122 -1.71 9.96 50.46
N VAL A 123 -2.95 10.17 50.94
CA VAL A 123 -3.21 10.49 52.35
C VAL A 123 -2.76 9.35 53.27
N PHE A 124 -3.12 8.10 52.96
CA PHE A 124 -2.72 6.95 53.78
C PHE A 124 -1.22 6.62 53.70
N LEU A 125 -0.56 6.92 52.57
CA LEU A 125 0.90 6.79 52.45
C LEU A 125 1.62 7.84 53.32
N LYS A 126 1.09 9.06 53.41
CA LYS A 126 1.62 10.09 54.32
C LYS A 126 1.38 9.77 55.80
N GLU A 127 0.22 9.17 56.12
CA GLU A 127 -0.06 8.69 57.48
C GLU A 127 0.93 7.60 57.88
N GLU A 128 1.21 6.63 56.99
CA GLU A 128 2.26 5.62 57.19
C GLU A 128 3.63 6.27 57.44
N GLU A 129 4.04 7.20 56.58
CA GLU A 129 5.33 7.89 56.71
C GLU A 129 5.45 8.62 58.05
N MET A 130 4.38 9.28 58.51
CA MET A 130 4.32 9.95 59.81
C MET A 130 4.48 8.95 60.97
N ILE A 131 3.77 7.82 60.92
CA ILE A 131 3.82 6.78 61.96
C ILE A 131 5.22 6.13 62.01
N VAL A 132 5.86 5.94 60.86
CA VAL A 132 7.22 5.38 60.76
C VAL A 132 8.29 6.38 61.22
N LYS A 133 8.16 7.66 60.89
CA LYS A 133 9.12 8.70 61.35
C LYS A 133 9.09 8.92 62.86
N ASN A 134 7.97 8.64 63.52
CA ASN A 134 7.81 8.74 64.98
C ASN A 134 8.35 7.50 65.75
N GLN A 135 9.18 6.65 65.13
CA GLN A 135 9.79 5.47 65.77
C GLN A 135 10.87 5.79 66.82
N SER A 136 11.38 7.02 66.89
CA SER A 136 12.35 7.46 67.89
C SER A 136 11.68 7.78 69.23
N ILE A 137 11.41 6.73 70.01
CA ILE A 137 10.79 6.82 71.33
C ILE A 137 11.88 6.99 72.41
N GLY A 138 11.96 8.18 73.04
CA GLY A 138 12.69 8.38 74.32
C GLY A 138 13.75 9.47 74.42
N GLY A 139 14.08 10.18 73.33
CA GLY A 139 15.13 11.21 73.37
C GLY A 139 16.41 10.74 74.10
N SER A 140 17.05 11.62 74.88
CA SER A 140 18.25 11.32 75.68
C SER A 140 17.98 10.68 77.06
N THR A 141 16.71 10.44 77.44
CA THR A 141 16.32 10.03 78.81
C THR A 141 15.75 8.62 78.93
N GLY A 142 15.55 7.91 77.81
CA GLY A 142 15.07 6.52 77.81
C GLY A 142 13.59 6.39 78.19
N VAL A 143 12.98 5.24 77.85
CA VAL A 143 11.53 4.99 78.08
C VAL A 143 11.33 3.76 78.95
N LYS A 144 10.31 3.81 79.82
CA LYS A 144 9.94 2.67 80.68
C LYS A 144 9.34 1.54 79.83
N ALA A 145 9.62 0.29 80.18
CA ALA A 145 9.18 -0.88 79.42
C ALA A 145 7.65 -0.99 79.18
N PRO A 146 6.76 -0.64 80.12
CA PRO A 146 5.31 -0.68 79.88
C PRO A 146 4.83 0.35 78.85
N ASP A 147 5.39 1.57 78.90
CA ASP A 147 5.04 2.66 77.99
C ASP A 147 5.51 2.35 76.55
N LEU A 148 6.69 1.72 76.43
CA LEU A 148 7.20 1.23 75.15
C LEU A 148 6.31 0.13 74.56
N LYS A 149 5.84 -0.82 75.37
CA LYS A 149 4.92 -1.88 74.93
C LYS A 149 3.60 -1.29 74.41
N ALA A 150 3.00 -0.36 75.16
CA ALA A 150 1.75 0.28 74.76
C ALA A 150 1.89 1.09 73.45
N ALA A 151 3.00 1.80 73.28
CA ALA A 151 3.29 2.53 72.04
C ALA A 151 3.46 1.59 70.83
N LEU A 152 4.17 0.46 71.00
CA LEU A 152 4.35 -0.55 69.95
C LEU A 152 3.03 -1.24 69.58
N ASP A 153 2.16 -1.52 70.55
CA ASP A 153 0.85 -2.13 70.30
C ASP A 153 -0.07 -1.15 69.53
N LEU A 154 -0.11 0.13 69.92
CA LEU A 154 -0.84 1.17 69.20
C LEU A 154 -0.32 1.38 67.77
N GLN A 155 1.01 1.42 67.61
CA GLN A 155 1.65 1.56 66.29
C GLN A 155 1.30 0.38 65.38
N ARG A 156 1.36 -0.86 65.90
CA ARG A 156 1.00 -2.07 65.16
C ARG A 156 -0.45 -2.03 64.71
N GLN A 157 -1.37 -1.70 65.61
CA GLN A 157 -2.79 -1.59 65.27
C GLN A 157 -3.00 -0.56 64.15
N ARG A 158 -2.42 0.63 64.28
CA ARG A 158 -2.67 1.70 63.32
C ARG A 158 -2.03 1.46 61.96
N LEU A 159 -0.83 0.90 61.92
CA LEU A 159 -0.20 0.47 60.66
C LEU A 159 -1.00 -0.64 59.97
N THR A 160 -1.59 -1.56 60.73
CA THR A 160 -2.44 -2.63 60.16
C THR A 160 -3.67 -2.01 59.46
N GLU A 161 -4.38 -1.10 60.14
CA GLU A 161 -5.54 -0.41 59.58
C GLU A 161 -5.16 0.43 58.33
N VAL A 162 -4.01 1.13 58.35
CA VAL A 162 -3.51 1.89 57.21
C VAL A 162 -3.21 0.97 56.03
N TYR A 163 -2.51 -0.14 56.25
CA TYR A 163 -2.19 -1.09 55.18
C TYR A 163 -3.42 -1.76 54.58
N GLU A 164 -4.40 -2.14 55.39
CA GLU A 164 -5.69 -2.65 54.91
C GLU A 164 -6.38 -1.61 54.01
N LYS A 165 -6.42 -0.34 54.42
CA LYS A 165 -7.00 0.74 53.61
C LYS A 165 -6.23 1.02 52.34
N GLN A 166 -4.90 1.01 52.37
CA GLN A 166 -4.09 1.15 51.17
C GLN A 166 -4.40 0.01 50.17
N LEU A 167 -4.53 -1.24 50.65
CA LEU A 167 -4.84 -2.39 49.79
C LEU A 167 -6.24 -2.29 49.16
N GLU A 168 -7.26 -1.93 49.94
CA GLU A 168 -8.62 -1.71 49.45
C GLU A 168 -8.67 -0.62 48.37
N ILE A 169 -7.98 0.50 48.58
CA ILE A 169 -7.95 1.63 47.64
C ILE A 169 -7.20 1.24 46.37
N ARG A 170 -6.03 0.58 46.49
CA ARG A 170 -5.27 0.09 45.34
C ARG A 170 -6.11 -0.84 44.48
N LYS A 171 -6.82 -1.79 45.10
CA LYS A 171 -7.75 -2.67 44.39
C LYS A 171 -8.81 -1.88 43.61
N ARG A 172 -9.41 -0.86 44.23
CA ARG A 172 -10.41 0.00 43.56
C ARG A 172 -9.83 0.79 42.38
N ILE A 173 -8.61 1.32 42.53
CA ILE A 173 -7.87 2.00 41.46
C ILE A 173 -7.62 1.04 40.29
N ASP A 174 -7.19 -0.18 40.57
CA ASP A 174 -6.90 -1.21 39.55
C ASP A 174 -8.17 -1.62 38.80
N GLU A 175 -9.27 -1.85 39.51
CA GLU A 175 -10.59 -2.16 38.91
C GLU A 175 -11.08 -1.03 38.00
N GLN A 176 -11.01 0.22 38.46
CA GLN A 176 -11.38 1.39 37.66
C GLN A 176 -10.46 1.57 36.44
N ALA A 177 -9.15 1.32 36.58
CA ALA A 177 -8.21 1.38 35.48
C ALA A 177 -8.51 0.32 34.41
N ALA A 178 -8.85 -0.90 34.83
CA ALA A 178 -9.27 -1.97 33.93
C ALA A 178 -10.54 -1.61 33.17
N ASP A 179 -11.54 -1.04 33.85
CA ASP A 179 -12.79 -0.59 33.22
C ASP A 179 -12.55 0.56 32.22
N ILE A 180 -11.69 1.53 32.56
CA ILE A 180 -11.29 2.61 31.65
C ILE A 180 -10.63 2.03 30.39
N ASN A 181 -9.67 1.12 30.54
CA ASN A 181 -8.97 0.49 29.41
C ASN A 181 -9.94 -0.30 28.51
N LYS A 182 -10.91 -1.01 29.10
CA LYS A 182 -11.95 -1.72 28.37
C LYS A 182 -12.82 -0.76 27.56
N LEU A 183 -13.29 0.33 28.17
CA LEU A 183 -14.09 1.35 27.49
C LEU A 183 -13.30 2.08 26.39
N GLN A 184 -12.01 2.36 26.61
CA GLN A 184 -11.13 2.96 25.60
C GLN A 184 -10.93 2.03 24.39
N THR A 185 -10.76 0.73 24.63
CA THR A 185 -10.66 -0.28 23.56
C THR A 185 -11.94 -0.29 22.73
N GLN A 186 -13.11 -0.32 23.39
CA GLN A 186 -14.40 -0.25 22.72
C GLN A 186 -14.62 1.08 21.99
N LEU A 187 -14.11 2.20 22.52
CA LEU A 187 -14.15 3.51 21.87
C LEU A 187 -13.40 3.50 20.53
N GLY A 188 -12.28 2.77 20.45
CA GLY A 188 -11.53 2.56 19.21
C GLY A 188 -12.32 1.85 18.11
N GLU A 189 -13.37 1.09 18.45
CA GLU A 189 -14.23 0.40 17.47
C GLU A 189 -15.29 1.31 16.83
N PHE A 190 -15.59 2.47 17.43
CA PHE A 190 -16.62 3.38 16.91
C PHE A 190 -16.28 3.96 15.55
N SER A 191 -15.00 4.12 15.22
CA SER A 191 -14.60 4.50 13.85
C SER A 191 -15.12 3.50 12.84
N LYS A 192 -14.87 2.21 13.07
CA LYS A 192 -15.34 1.12 12.18
C LYS A 192 -16.86 1.09 12.07
N LYS A 193 -17.57 1.33 13.20
CA LYS A 193 -19.04 1.42 13.21
C LYS A 193 -19.55 2.60 12.37
N ARG A 194 -18.92 3.77 12.45
CA ARG A 194 -19.25 4.92 11.60
C ARG A 194 -18.99 4.65 10.12
N ASP A 195 -17.89 3.99 9.81
CA ASP A 195 -17.52 3.65 8.43
C ASP A 195 -18.41 2.55 7.83
N SER A 196 -19.08 1.76 8.68
CA SER A 196 -20.10 0.79 8.26
C SER A 196 -21.51 1.36 8.09
N VAL A 197 -21.72 2.66 8.36
CA VAL A 197 -23.05 3.27 8.17
C VAL A 197 -23.37 3.28 6.68
N GLN A 198 -24.41 2.55 6.32
CA GLN A 198 -24.86 2.39 4.94
C GLN A 198 -25.46 3.68 4.39
N TYR A 199 -25.37 3.82 3.07
CA TYR A 199 -26.09 4.87 2.37
C TYR A 199 -27.54 4.45 2.07
N VAL A 200 -28.36 5.47 1.93
CA VAL A 200 -29.76 5.38 1.56
C VAL A 200 -30.02 6.39 0.46
N VAL A 201 -30.61 5.93 -0.64
CA VAL A 201 -30.98 6.80 -1.76
C VAL A 201 -32.48 7.03 -1.74
N THR A 202 -32.90 8.29 -1.60
CA THR A 202 -34.30 8.69 -1.65
C THR A 202 -34.59 9.36 -2.99
N ALA A 203 -35.57 8.82 -3.72
CA ALA A 203 -36.08 9.35 -4.96
C ALA A 203 -37.50 9.90 -4.79
N LEU A 204 -37.71 11.15 -5.20
CA LEU A 204 -39.04 11.73 -5.31
C LEU A 204 -39.51 11.64 -6.76
N LEU A 205 -40.69 11.04 -6.95
CA LEU A 205 -41.23 10.69 -8.25
C LEU A 205 -42.66 11.24 -8.36
N ASP A 206 -43.07 11.59 -9.58
CA ASP A 206 -44.47 11.85 -9.90
C ASP A 206 -44.96 10.87 -10.98
N SER A 207 -46.08 10.21 -10.70
CA SER A 207 -46.72 9.28 -11.64
C SER A 207 -48.15 9.74 -11.92
N ARG A 208 -48.55 9.73 -13.20
CA ARG A 208 -49.91 10.15 -13.59
C ARG A 208 -50.98 9.15 -13.16
N GLU A 209 -50.63 7.87 -13.09
CA GLU A 209 -51.53 6.78 -12.73
C GLU A 209 -50.80 5.69 -11.94
N PRO A 210 -51.52 4.82 -11.21
CA PRO A 210 -50.90 3.71 -10.50
C PRO A 210 -50.24 2.72 -11.47
N ARG A 211 -48.99 2.33 -11.24
CA ARG A 211 -48.25 1.40 -12.11
C ARG A 211 -47.04 0.76 -11.43
N ASN A 212 -46.61 -0.39 -11.94
CA ASN A 212 -45.34 -1.00 -11.56
C ASN A 212 -44.22 -0.47 -12.44
N VAL A 213 -43.07 -0.21 -11.82
CA VAL A 213 -41.95 0.50 -12.45
C VAL A 213 -40.67 -0.22 -12.13
N ARG A 214 -39.88 -0.50 -13.16
CA ARG A 214 -38.51 -1.00 -12.97
C ARG A 214 -37.55 0.16 -12.81
N PHE A 215 -36.81 0.16 -11.72
CA PHE A 215 -35.74 1.11 -11.45
C PHE A 215 -34.39 0.46 -11.70
N GLN A 216 -33.48 1.21 -12.31
CA GLN A 216 -32.06 0.87 -12.37
C GLN A 216 -31.28 1.93 -11.59
N LEU A 217 -30.71 1.52 -10.48
CA LEU A 217 -29.87 2.36 -9.63
C LEU A 217 -28.41 2.00 -9.90
N SER A 218 -27.58 3.00 -10.16
CA SER A 218 -26.14 2.80 -10.28
C SER A 218 -25.37 3.86 -9.51
N TYR A 219 -24.25 3.46 -8.92
CA TYR A 219 -23.36 4.34 -8.17
C TYR A 219 -21.95 3.76 -8.15
N ASN A 220 -20.97 4.62 -7.88
CA ASN A 220 -19.59 4.24 -7.69
C ASN A 220 -19.31 3.98 -6.21
N VAL A 221 -18.43 3.02 -5.92
CA VAL A 221 -17.92 2.73 -4.58
C VAL A 221 -16.41 2.94 -4.52
N LYS A 222 -15.96 3.45 -3.38
CA LYS A 222 -14.55 3.58 -3.02
C LYS A 222 -14.09 2.25 -2.38
N ASP A 223 -12.80 1.92 -2.45
CA ASP A 223 -12.22 0.67 -1.92
C ASP A 223 -12.63 -0.65 -2.61
N ALA A 224 -12.79 -0.60 -3.93
CA ALA A 224 -12.74 -1.79 -4.78
C ALA A 224 -11.73 -1.57 -5.90
N GLY A 225 -11.33 -2.63 -6.58
CA GLY A 225 -10.48 -2.49 -7.76
C GLY A 225 -10.05 -3.83 -8.32
N TRP A 226 -9.39 -3.77 -9.47
CA TRP A 226 -8.68 -4.92 -10.01
C TRP A 226 -7.32 -4.50 -10.57
N TYR A 227 -6.40 -5.46 -10.62
CA TYR A 227 -5.11 -5.29 -11.27
C TYR A 227 -4.74 -6.56 -12.03
N ALA A 228 -3.95 -6.41 -13.08
CA ALA A 228 -3.48 -7.54 -13.87
C ALA A 228 -2.35 -8.29 -13.16
N ASN A 229 -2.34 -9.60 -13.33
CA ASN A 229 -1.27 -10.49 -12.96
C ASN A 229 -1.04 -11.47 -14.11
N TYR A 230 0.17 -11.96 -14.30
CA TYR A 230 0.51 -12.87 -15.38
C TYR A 230 1.21 -14.12 -14.87
N ASP A 231 0.85 -15.28 -15.42
CA ASP A 231 1.68 -16.47 -15.36
C ASP A 231 2.37 -16.66 -16.71
N VAL A 232 3.70 -16.52 -16.72
CA VAL A 232 4.52 -16.72 -17.92
C VAL A 232 5.27 -18.03 -17.78
N ARG A 233 4.98 -18.98 -18.67
CA ARG A 233 5.57 -20.32 -18.67
C ARG A 233 6.38 -20.54 -19.94
N VAL A 234 7.63 -20.94 -19.76
CA VAL A 234 8.53 -21.36 -20.83
C VAL A 234 8.87 -22.83 -20.61
N THR A 235 8.44 -23.69 -21.52
CA THR A 235 8.70 -25.13 -21.44
C THR A 235 10.10 -25.48 -21.92
N GLU A 236 10.55 -24.85 -23.01
CA GLU A 236 11.83 -25.10 -23.66
C GLU A 236 12.30 -23.84 -24.40
N VAL A 237 13.61 -23.62 -24.45
CA VAL A 237 14.23 -22.55 -25.25
C VAL A 237 13.93 -22.77 -26.74
N GLY A 238 13.44 -21.74 -27.43
CA GLY A 238 13.10 -21.77 -28.85
C GLY A 238 11.64 -22.16 -29.14
N LYS A 239 10.84 -22.47 -28.11
CA LYS A 239 9.38 -22.56 -28.22
C LYS A 239 8.71 -21.23 -27.85
N PRO A 240 7.48 -20.96 -28.31
CA PRO A 240 6.69 -19.83 -27.81
C PRO A 240 6.48 -19.93 -26.29
N LEU A 241 6.38 -18.78 -25.63
CA LEU A 241 6.05 -18.70 -24.22
C LEU A 241 4.53 -18.67 -24.04
N GLN A 242 4.05 -19.39 -23.03
CA GLN A 242 2.64 -19.41 -22.65
C GLN A 242 2.39 -18.31 -21.63
N VAL A 243 1.51 -17.37 -21.94
CA VAL A 243 1.12 -16.28 -21.05
C VAL A 243 -0.34 -16.46 -20.69
N LEU A 244 -0.62 -16.64 -19.41
CA LEU A 244 -1.96 -16.52 -18.86
C LEU A 244 -2.07 -15.15 -18.19
N MET A 245 -2.91 -14.29 -18.73
CA MET A 245 -3.31 -13.04 -18.10
C MET A 245 -4.44 -13.32 -17.11
N ASN A 246 -4.25 -12.90 -15.87
CA ASN A 246 -5.20 -12.97 -14.79
C ASN A 246 -5.61 -11.55 -14.36
N ALA A 247 -6.83 -11.41 -13.84
CA ALA A 247 -7.29 -10.24 -13.11
C ALA A 247 -7.48 -10.58 -11.64
N ASN A 248 -6.81 -9.83 -10.78
CA ASN A 248 -6.94 -9.90 -9.34
C ASN A 248 -7.95 -8.86 -8.88
N VAL A 249 -9.16 -9.28 -8.58
CA VAL A 249 -10.29 -8.43 -8.17
C VAL A 249 -10.39 -8.42 -6.65
N TYR A 250 -10.51 -7.24 -6.04
CA TYR A 250 -10.71 -7.08 -4.60
C TYR A 250 -11.78 -6.04 -4.29
N GLN A 251 -12.45 -6.17 -3.15
CA GLN A 251 -13.44 -5.18 -2.72
C GLN A 251 -13.61 -5.11 -1.20
N ARG A 252 -13.79 -3.89 -0.70
CA ARG A 252 -14.18 -3.52 0.66
C ARG A 252 -15.29 -2.47 0.63
N SER A 253 -16.23 -2.65 -0.29
CA SER A 253 -17.32 -1.69 -0.55
C SER A 253 -18.38 -1.66 0.56
N GLY A 254 -18.29 -2.52 1.58
CA GLY A 254 -19.28 -2.60 2.66
C GLY A 254 -20.54 -3.39 2.27
N GLU A 255 -20.56 -4.04 1.11
CA GLU A 255 -21.60 -4.95 0.66
C GLU A 255 -21.02 -6.17 -0.05
N THR A 256 -21.72 -7.30 0.02
CA THR A 256 -21.37 -8.52 -0.71
C THR A 256 -21.95 -8.44 -2.12
N TRP A 257 -21.13 -8.67 -3.13
CA TRP A 257 -21.59 -8.81 -4.51
C TRP A 257 -21.90 -10.28 -4.77
N LYS A 258 -23.13 -10.70 -4.53
CA LYS A 258 -23.53 -12.12 -4.60
C LYS A 258 -24.03 -12.49 -6.00
N ASP A 259 -23.41 -13.52 -6.60
CA ASP A 259 -23.77 -14.09 -7.91
C ASP A 259 -23.92 -13.04 -9.03
N VAL A 260 -22.99 -12.08 -9.08
CA VAL A 260 -23.03 -10.95 -10.01
C VAL A 260 -22.20 -11.24 -11.27
N ALA A 261 -22.64 -10.68 -12.39
CA ALA A 261 -21.79 -10.59 -13.59
C ALA A 261 -20.76 -9.48 -13.39
N LEU A 262 -19.49 -9.80 -13.62
CA LEU A 262 -18.40 -8.85 -13.50
C LEU A 262 -18.00 -8.31 -14.88
N THR A 263 -17.77 -7.00 -14.92
CA THR A 263 -17.12 -6.34 -16.05
C THR A 263 -15.85 -5.68 -15.52
N LEU A 264 -14.71 -5.97 -16.11
CA LEU A 264 -13.44 -5.32 -15.73
C LEU A 264 -13.11 -4.23 -16.73
N SER A 265 -12.70 -3.07 -16.25
CA SER A 265 -12.30 -1.95 -17.10
C SER A 265 -10.93 -1.43 -16.68
N THR A 266 -10.06 -1.19 -17.66
CA THR A 266 -8.77 -0.52 -17.42
C THR A 266 -8.90 0.98 -17.19
N GLY A 267 -10.11 1.54 -17.35
CA GLY A 267 -10.38 2.95 -17.11
C GLY A 267 -10.48 3.31 -15.63
N THR A 268 -10.40 4.60 -15.37
CA THR A 268 -10.46 5.24 -14.06
C THR A 268 -11.52 6.34 -14.10
N PRO A 269 -12.73 6.10 -13.59
CA PRO A 269 -13.85 7.05 -13.74
C PRO A 269 -13.61 8.42 -13.10
N ASN A 270 -12.65 8.51 -12.18
CA ASN A 270 -12.33 9.72 -11.42
C ASN A 270 -11.04 10.42 -11.90
N ASP A 271 -10.38 9.91 -12.94
CA ASP A 271 -9.16 10.57 -13.44
C ASP A 271 -9.49 11.89 -14.13
N ASN A 272 -8.67 12.89 -13.86
CA ASN A 272 -8.84 14.22 -14.41
C ASN A 272 -8.50 14.20 -15.91
N ALA A 273 -9.52 14.37 -16.75
CA ALA A 273 -9.39 14.36 -18.20
C ALA A 273 -8.72 15.61 -18.79
N THR A 274 -8.31 16.57 -17.95
CA THR A 274 -7.61 17.78 -18.43
C THR A 274 -6.16 17.47 -18.80
N PRO A 275 -5.73 17.74 -20.05
CA PRO A 275 -4.33 17.60 -20.43
C PRO A 275 -3.44 18.50 -19.58
N SER A 276 -2.26 17.98 -19.20
CA SER A 276 -1.22 18.81 -18.58
C SER A 276 -0.80 19.93 -19.53
N GLN A 277 -0.82 21.18 -19.07
CA GLN A 277 -0.35 22.31 -19.85
C GLN A 277 1.14 22.55 -19.59
N LEU A 278 1.94 22.53 -20.65
CA LEU A 278 3.33 22.95 -20.59
C LEU A 278 3.38 24.45 -20.31
N GLN A 279 3.97 24.83 -19.19
CA GLN A 279 4.31 26.22 -18.93
C GLN A 279 5.51 26.61 -19.80
N PRO A 280 5.57 27.84 -20.36
CA PRO A 280 6.73 28.30 -21.11
C PRO A 280 8.01 28.14 -20.30
N TRP A 281 8.99 27.42 -20.86
CA TRP A 281 10.30 27.31 -20.22
C TRP A 281 11.10 28.58 -20.49
N MET A 282 11.12 29.49 -19.52
CA MET A 282 11.90 30.72 -19.60
C MET A 282 13.34 30.46 -19.15
N LEU A 283 14.29 30.60 -20.08
CA LEU A 283 15.72 30.59 -19.76
C LEU A 283 16.14 31.97 -19.24
N GLY A 284 16.73 32.01 -18.05
CA GLY A 284 17.33 33.20 -17.46
C GLY A 284 18.76 32.92 -17.02
N PHE A 285 19.60 33.96 -16.96
CA PHE A 285 20.92 33.85 -16.36
C PHE A 285 20.78 33.50 -14.86
N TYR A 286 21.62 32.59 -14.36
CA TYR A 286 21.71 32.31 -12.94
C TYR A 286 22.14 33.59 -12.21
N MET A 287 21.20 34.24 -11.52
CA MET A 287 21.46 35.42 -10.69
C MET A 287 21.51 34.97 -9.22
N PRO A 288 22.71 34.85 -8.61
CA PRO A 288 22.81 34.62 -7.18
C PRO A 288 22.28 35.87 -6.45
N GLY A 289 21.12 35.75 -5.80
CA GLY A 289 20.56 36.81 -4.95
C GLY A 289 19.25 37.43 -5.42
N ALA A 290 18.57 36.90 -6.45
CA ALA A 290 17.18 37.29 -6.69
C ALA A 290 16.33 36.89 -5.47
N PRO A 291 15.49 37.79 -4.92
CA PRO A 291 14.57 37.44 -3.85
C PRO A 291 13.65 36.33 -4.37
N VAL A 292 13.71 35.18 -3.71
CA VAL A 292 12.79 34.08 -3.93
C VAL A 292 11.38 34.64 -3.73
N ALA A 293 10.52 34.47 -4.74
CA ALA A 293 9.13 34.88 -4.67
C ALA A 293 8.50 34.38 -3.34
N PRO A 294 7.62 35.17 -2.70
CA PRO A 294 7.00 34.75 -1.44
C PRO A 294 6.25 33.43 -1.62
N ALA A 295 6.43 32.54 -0.65
CA ALA A 295 5.79 31.22 -0.58
C ALA A 295 4.27 31.31 -0.72
N GLY A 296 3.68 30.51 -1.61
CA GLY A 296 2.24 30.58 -1.83
C GLY A 296 1.65 29.58 -2.82
N ALA A 297 2.14 28.33 -2.87
CA ALA A 297 1.38 27.22 -3.43
C ALA A 297 1.86 25.89 -2.78
N PRO A 298 0.94 25.03 -2.32
CA PRO A 298 1.26 23.65 -1.98
C PRO A 298 1.82 22.93 -3.22
N GLY A 299 2.82 22.07 -3.04
CA GLY A 299 3.41 21.31 -4.15
C GLY A 299 3.61 19.84 -3.83
N ASP A 300 3.80 19.04 -4.86
CA ASP A 300 4.02 17.59 -4.74
C ASP A 300 5.43 17.29 -4.24
N ILE A 301 5.52 16.40 -3.26
CA ILE A 301 6.77 15.74 -2.89
C ILE A 301 6.65 14.26 -3.27
N SER A 302 7.72 13.72 -3.81
CA SER A 302 7.85 12.28 -4.08
C SER A 302 9.20 11.81 -3.59
N GLY A 303 9.39 10.50 -3.48
CA GLY A 303 10.67 10.01 -3.02
C GLY A 303 10.70 8.53 -2.73
N LYS A 304 11.84 8.08 -2.22
CA LYS A 304 12.07 6.70 -1.78
C LYS A 304 12.59 6.69 -0.35
N ILE A 305 12.03 5.82 0.48
CA ILE A 305 12.53 5.52 1.81
C ILE A 305 13.47 4.31 1.70
N VAL A 306 14.68 4.47 2.21
CA VAL A 306 15.71 3.42 2.23
C VAL A 306 16.27 3.27 3.65
N ASP A 307 16.96 2.18 3.93
CA ASP A 307 17.71 1.99 5.17
C ASP A 307 19.17 2.48 5.02
N GLU A 308 19.98 2.31 6.08
CA GLU A 308 21.41 2.63 6.06
C GLU A 308 22.23 1.86 5.01
N THR A 309 21.73 0.75 4.47
CA THR A 309 22.39 -0.05 3.43
C THR A 309 21.95 0.34 2.00
N GLY A 310 20.94 1.22 1.89
CA GLY A 310 20.32 1.61 0.63
C GLY A 310 19.22 0.67 0.16
N ALA A 311 18.87 -0.36 0.96
CA ALA A 311 17.73 -1.22 0.67
C ALA A 311 16.41 -0.47 0.93
N PRO A 312 15.35 -0.73 0.15
CA PRO A 312 14.07 -0.05 0.32
C PRO A 312 13.43 -0.40 1.66
N VAL A 313 12.83 0.59 2.34
CA VAL A 313 12.03 0.36 3.55
C VAL A 313 10.55 0.40 3.16
N PRO A 314 9.91 -0.77 3.00
CA PRO A 314 8.54 -0.85 2.54
C PRO A 314 7.56 -0.37 3.62
N PHE A 315 6.42 0.19 3.18
CA PHE A 315 5.32 0.59 4.07
C PHE A 315 5.68 1.63 5.14
N ALA A 316 6.80 2.33 4.97
CA ALA A 316 7.17 3.47 5.81
C ALA A 316 6.08 4.56 5.71
N THR A 317 5.70 5.14 6.83
CA THR A 317 4.72 6.24 6.88
C THR A 317 5.44 7.58 6.77
N ILE A 318 5.03 8.41 5.83
CA ILE A 318 5.50 9.79 5.65
C ILE A 318 4.34 10.71 6.04
N LEU A 319 4.51 11.45 7.15
CA LEU A 319 3.53 12.38 7.68
C LEU A 319 4.05 13.82 7.59
N VAL A 320 3.25 14.75 7.07
CA VAL A 320 3.57 16.19 7.14
C VAL A 320 3.23 16.69 8.55
N ILE A 321 4.26 17.06 9.32
CA ILE A 321 4.13 17.48 10.73
C ILE A 321 3.22 18.71 10.83
N GLY A 322 2.24 18.64 11.75
CA GLY A 322 1.26 19.70 11.95
C GLY A 322 0.01 19.59 11.05
N THR A 323 -0.10 18.53 10.25
CA THR A 323 -1.29 18.24 9.42
C THR A 323 -1.70 16.77 9.57
N SER A 324 -2.84 16.39 9.01
CA SER A 324 -3.25 14.99 8.83
C SER A 324 -2.81 14.39 7.48
N ASN A 325 -2.01 15.11 6.69
CA ASN A 325 -1.57 14.68 5.36
C ASN A 325 -0.43 13.66 5.50
N ALA A 326 -0.74 12.38 5.26
CA ALA A 326 0.21 11.28 5.34
C ALA A 326 0.02 10.30 4.19
N VAL A 327 1.10 9.63 3.80
CA VAL A 327 1.09 8.53 2.83
C VAL A 327 1.97 7.39 3.34
N ALA A 328 1.63 6.15 2.98
CA ALA A 328 2.53 5.02 3.16
C ALA A 328 3.35 4.80 1.89
N ALA A 329 4.63 4.51 2.05
CA ALA A 329 5.49 4.07 0.96
C ALA A 329 5.04 2.69 0.45
N ASP A 330 5.23 2.42 -0.84
CA ASP A 330 4.92 1.12 -1.44
C ASP A 330 5.92 0.03 -1.01
N ALA A 331 5.77 -1.18 -1.56
CA ALA A 331 6.65 -2.31 -1.30
C ALA A 331 8.11 -2.09 -1.76
N ASN A 332 8.34 -1.12 -2.65
CA ASN A 332 9.65 -0.71 -3.14
C ASN A 332 10.18 0.54 -2.40
N GLY A 333 9.47 1.03 -1.38
CA GLY A 333 9.84 2.19 -0.59
C GLY A 333 9.50 3.54 -1.24
N PHE A 334 8.80 3.58 -2.39
CA PHE A 334 8.43 4.85 -3.03
C PHE A 334 7.18 5.47 -2.41
N PHE A 335 7.15 6.81 -2.33
CA PHE A 335 6.02 7.56 -1.83
C PHE A 335 5.76 8.80 -2.69
N ARG A 336 4.50 9.28 -2.67
CA ARG A 336 4.10 10.55 -3.26
C ARG A 336 3.06 11.24 -2.37
N LEU A 337 3.30 12.50 -2.04
CA LEU A 337 2.43 13.34 -1.23
C LEU A 337 2.14 14.61 -2.02
N SER A 338 0.86 14.82 -2.31
CA SER A 338 0.40 16.02 -3.02
C SER A 338 -0.04 17.11 -2.05
N GLY A 339 0.09 18.35 -2.50
CA GLY A 339 -0.38 19.50 -1.74
C GLY A 339 0.39 19.76 -0.43
N VAL A 340 1.70 19.51 -0.40
CA VAL A 340 2.53 19.80 0.78
C VAL A 340 2.92 21.28 0.78
N PRO A 341 2.63 22.05 1.85
CA PRO A 341 3.08 23.43 1.96
C PRO A 341 4.62 23.52 1.87
N GLN A 342 5.15 24.45 1.09
CA GLN A 342 6.61 24.57 0.96
C GLN A 342 7.26 24.95 2.30
N GLY A 343 8.33 24.23 2.66
CA GLY A 343 9.05 24.43 3.92
C GLY A 343 8.49 23.62 5.10
N SER A 344 7.43 22.83 4.88
CA SER A 344 6.95 21.85 5.85
C SER A 344 8.00 20.80 6.16
N THR A 345 7.94 20.29 7.39
CA THR A 345 8.75 19.15 7.82
C THR A 345 7.91 17.88 7.71
N ILE A 346 8.46 16.87 7.03
CA ILE A 346 7.89 15.53 7.04
C ILE A 346 8.59 14.67 8.09
N ASN A 347 7.81 13.82 8.75
CA ASN A 347 8.28 12.75 9.60
C ASN A 347 8.14 11.43 8.82
N ALA A 348 9.27 10.79 8.52
CA ALA A 348 9.30 9.44 7.98
C ALA A 348 9.52 8.45 9.12
N SER A 349 8.66 7.45 9.25
CA SER A 349 8.76 6.43 10.30
C SER A 349 8.38 5.04 9.78
N ALA A 350 9.02 4.01 10.34
CA ALA A 350 8.77 2.60 10.01
C ALA A 350 9.07 1.74 11.24
N VAL A 351 8.41 0.59 11.36
CA VAL A 351 8.63 -0.36 12.46
C VAL A 351 10.08 -0.86 12.41
N GLY A 352 10.79 -0.80 13.54
CA GLY A 352 12.20 -1.17 13.62
C GLY A 352 13.20 -0.06 13.29
N TYR A 353 12.74 1.14 12.91
CA TYR A 353 13.58 2.28 12.54
C TYR A 353 13.30 3.51 13.41
N LYS A 354 14.30 4.36 13.61
CA LYS A 354 14.14 5.67 14.25
C LYS A 354 13.45 6.63 13.27
N ALA A 355 12.41 7.30 13.74
CA ALA A 355 11.71 8.29 12.93
C ALA A 355 12.65 9.45 12.57
N ARG A 356 12.58 9.92 11.32
CA ARG A 356 13.44 10.98 10.79
C ARG A 356 12.62 12.16 10.31
N ASN A 357 12.93 13.34 10.84
CA ASN A 357 12.35 14.60 10.39
C ASN A 357 13.19 15.19 9.25
N THR A 358 12.55 15.53 8.14
CA THR A 358 13.21 16.15 6.97
C THR A 358 12.40 17.35 6.52
N GLN A 359 13.03 18.50 6.40
CA GLN A 359 12.38 19.68 5.82
C GLN A 359 12.35 19.52 4.29
N VAL A 360 11.18 19.70 3.69
CA VAL A 360 10.96 19.41 2.27
C VAL A 360 10.41 20.61 1.51
N ARG A 361 10.75 20.63 0.22
CA ARG A 361 10.20 21.51 -0.82
C ARG A 361 9.64 20.59 -1.92
N THR A 362 8.93 21.16 -2.89
CA THR A 362 8.46 20.40 -4.06
C THR A 362 9.64 19.71 -4.76
N GLY A 363 9.55 18.40 -4.98
CA GLY A 363 10.66 17.63 -5.59
C GLY A 363 10.72 16.16 -5.16
N TYR A 364 11.81 15.51 -5.55
CA TYR A 364 12.09 14.10 -5.26
C TYR A 364 13.13 13.95 -4.15
N TYR A 365 12.89 13.05 -3.19
CA TYR A 365 13.77 12.83 -2.03
C TYR A 365 14.13 11.36 -1.83
N THR A 366 15.38 11.08 -1.47
CA THR A 366 15.76 9.79 -0.90
C THR A 366 16.01 9.96 0.60
N ILE A 367 15.19 9.31 1.43
CA ILE A 367 15.24 9.45 2.89
C ILE A 367 15.73 8.13 3.49
N ALA A 368 16.94 8.16 4.04
CA ALA A 368 17.51 7.01 4.75
C ALA A 368 17.04 7.00 6.21
N LEU A 369 16.37 5.91 6.65
CA LEU A 369 16.05 5.65 8.04
C LEU A 369 17.17 4.83 8.68
N GLN A 370 17.38 5.04 9.98
CA GLN A 370 18.37 4.30 10.77
C GLN A 370 17.68 3.26 11.63
N SER A 371 18.20 2.04 11.66
CA SER A 371 17.70 0.99 12.56
C SER A 371 17.63 1.46 14.02
N ALA A 372 16.48 1.25 14.66
CA ALA A 372 16.29 1.55 16.07
C ALA A 372 16.85 0.40 16.92
N ASN A 373 18.14 0.45 17.25
CA ASN A 373 18.70 -0.38 18.31
C ASN A 373 18.03 -0.02 19.64
N THR A 374 16.99 -0.77 19.98
CA THR A 374 16.38 -0.77 21.31
C THR A 374 16.48 -2.20 21.81
N ASN A 375 17.39 -2.43 22.75
CA ASN A 375 17.30 -3.58 23.64
C ASN A 375 15.93 -3.49 24.33
N LEU A 376 15.03 -4.39 23.98
CA LEU A 376 13.82 -4.61 24.75
C LEU A 376 14.25 -5.44 25.97
N GLU A 377 14.23 -4.84 27.16
CA GLU A 377 14.21 -5.61 28.40
C GLU A 377 12.95 -6.46 28.40
N GLU A 378 13.13 -7.75 28.20
CA GLU A 378 12.11 -8.77 28.33
C GLU A 378 11.69 -8.83 29.81
N VAL A 379 10.45 -8.40 30.08
CA VAL A 379 9.82 -8.63 31.39
C VAL A 379 9.56 -10.13 31.51
N VAL A 380 10.43 -10.78 32.27
CA VAL A 380 10.32 -12.20 32.62
C VAL A 380 9.03 -12.42 33.42
N VAL A 381 8.09 -13.16 32.85
CA VAL A 381 7.06 -13.87 33.61
C VAL A 381 7.49 -15.32 33.71
N THR A 382 8.02 -15.70 34.86
CA THR A 382 8.35 -17.07 35.24
C THR A 382 7.07 -17.86 35.52
N SER A 383 6.81 -18.91 34.75
CA SER A 383 6.39 -20.23 35.29
C SER A 383 6.38 -21.26 34.17
N GLY A 384 7.05 -22.38 34.43
CA GLY A 384 7.64 -23.21 33.39
C GLY A 384 6.70 -24.19 32.70
N VAL A 385 7.05 -24.49 31.45
CA VAL A 385 6.99 -25.84 30.86
C VAL A 385 8.17 -26.00 29.90
N ARG A 386 8.80 -27.18 29.93
CA ARG A 386 10.03 -27.59 29.22
C ARG A 386 10.16 -27.09 27.77
N ILE A 387 11.25 -26.37 27.47
CA ILE A 387 11.72 -26.12 26.10
C ILE A 387 12.51 -27.35 25.63
N ARG A 388 11.97 -28.06 24.64
CA ARG A 388 12.68 -29.02 23.79
C ARG A 388 13.11 -28.28 22.53
N GLY A 389 14.33 -28.55 22.06
CA GLY A 389 15.09 -27.75 21.10
C GLY A 389 14.33 -27.27 19.86
N THR A 390 14.76 -26.12 19.38
CA THR A 390 14.41 -25.47 18.11
C THR A 390 14.58 -26.42 16.93
N SER A 391 13.53 -27.18 16.62
CA SER A 391 13.31 -27.68 15.27
C SER A 391 12.90 -26.49 14.41
N SER A 392 13.69 -26.24 13.36
CA SER A 392 13.34 -25.44 12.18
C SER A 392 11.83 -25.41 11.97
N VAL A 393 11.23 -24.22 11.95
CA VAL A 393 9.88 -24.03 11.43
C VAL A 393 9.91 -24.55 10.02
N GLY A 394 9.47 -25.81 9.87
CA GLY A 394 9.25 -26.41 8.58
C GLY A 394 8.23 -25.54 7.91
N TYR A 395 8.66 -24.84 6.87
CA TYR A 395 7.76 -24.57 5.77
C TYR A 395 7.13 -25.90 5.46
N SER A 396 5.88 -26.05 5.88
CA SER A 396 5.02 -27.05 5.30
C SER A 396 5.07 -26.69 3.83
N THR A 397 5.82 -27.46 3.05
CA THR A 397 5.54 -27.62 1.64
C THR A 397 4.18 -28.31 1.59
N ALA A 398 3.14 -27.57 1.95
CA ALA A 398 1.91 -27.66 1.21
C ALA A 398 2.39 -27.42 -0.22
N LYS A 399 2.57 -28.52 -0.97
CA LYS A 399 2.29 -28.52 -2.38
C LYS A 399 0.90 -27.90 -2.47
N VAL A 400 0.86 -26.57 -2.57
CA VAL A 400 -0.25 -25.88 -3.19
C VAL A 400 -0.19 -26.48 -4.59
N ARG A 401 -1.02 -27.49 -4.83
CA ARG A 401 -1.53 -27.71 -6.17
C ARG A 401 -2.10 -26.34 -6.51
N ALA A 402 -1.35 -25.56 -7.29
CA ALA A 402 -1.96 -24.50 -8.05
C ALA A 402 -3.01 -25.23 -8.88
N GLU A 403 -4.26 -25.14 -8.47
CA GLU A 403 -5.36 -25.41 -9.38
C GLU A 403 -5.05 -24.53 -10.59
N GLU A 404 -4.84 -25.16 -11.75
CA GLU A 404 -4.53 -24.44 -12.97
C GLU A 404 -5.70 -23.48 -13.22
N ILE A 405 -5.46 -22.18 -13.01
CA ILE A 405 -6.45 -21.16 -13.30
C ILE A 405 -6.66 -21.21 -14.80
N GLN A 406 -7.86 -21.65 -15.20
CA GLN A 406 -8.25 -21.65 -16.61
C GLN A 406 -8.83 -20.28 -16.96
N ALA A 407 -8.53 -19.81 -18.17
CA ALA A 407 -9.18 -18.61 -18.69
C ALA A 407 -10.68 -18.86 -18.83
N VAL A 408 -11.48 -17.90 -18.40
CA VAL A 408 -12.95 -17.97 -18.47
C VAL A 408 -13.47 -17.35 -19.76
N SER A 409 -14.77 -17.48 -20.04
CA SER A 409 -15.37 -16.93 -21.26
C SER A 409 -15.51 -15.42 -21.15
N ILE A 410 -14.75 -14.68 -21.96
CA ILE A 410 -14.69 -13.22 -21.89
C ILE A 410 -14.97 -12.58 -23.26
N GLN A 411 -15.82 -11.56 -23.26
CA GLN A 411 -15.98 -10.65 -24.38
C GLN A 411 -15.16 -9.38 -24.15
N THR A 412 -14.12 -9.17 -24.97
CA THR A 412 -13.27 -7.98 -24.92
C THR A 412 -13.78 -6.91 -25.87
N GLN A 413 -13.97 -5.69 -25.34
CA GLN A 413 -14.34 -4.52 -26.12
C GLN A 413 -13.28 -3.43 -25.95
N TYR A 414 -12.71 -2.99 -27.07
CA TYR A 414 -11.76 -1.88 -27.12
C TYR A 414 -12.49 -0.57 -27.32
N GLN A 415 -12.20 0.41 -26.46
CA GLN A 415 -12.63 1.79 -26.57
C GLN A 415 -11.40 2.69 -26.72
N ALA A 416 -11.59 3.94 -27.14
CA ALA A 416 -10.48 4.85 -27.46
C ALA A 416 -9.47 5.06 -26.31
N THR A 417 -9.89 4.87 -25.06
CA THR A 417 -9.06 5.10 -23.86
C THR A 417 -9.11 3.97 -22.85
N THR A 418 -9.90 2.92 -23.08
CA THR A 418 -10.09 1.82 -22.11
C THR A 418 -10.34 0.49 -22.81
N THR A 419 -10.00 -0.60 -22.12
CA THR A 419 -10.34 -1.97 -22.49
C THR A 419 -11.35 -2.50 -21.49
N VAL A 420 -12.40 -3.13 -21.99
CA VAL A 420 -13.49 -3.69 -21.18
C VAL A 420 -13.55 -5.19 -21.39
N TYR A 421 -13.47 -5.96 -20.30
CA TYR A 421 -13.59 -7.40 -20.26
C TYR A 421 -14.92 -7.78 -19.61
N LYS A 422 -15.88 -8.30 -20.38
CA LYS A 422 -17.15 -8.80 -19.85
C LYS A 422 -17.01 -10.28 -19.55
N ILE A 423 -17.17 -10.66 -18.28
CA ILE A 423 -17.05 -12.04 -17.81
C ILE A 423 -18.45 -12.65 -17.79
N GLU A 424 -18.64 -13.78 -18.47
CA GLU A 424 -19.96 -14.43 -18.57
C GLU A 424 -20.32 -15.18 -17.28
N GLU A 425 -19.30 -15.69 -16.58
CA GLU A 425 -19.42 -16.38 -15.31
C GLU A 425 -19.78 -15.42 -14.17
N LYS A 426 -20.57 -15.91 -13.22
CA LYS A 426 -21.01 -15.15 -12.05
C LYS A 426 -20.10 -15.41 -10.87
N TYR A 427 -19.84 -14.35 -10.11
CA TYR A 427 -18.97 -14.42 -8.93
C TYR A 427 -19.67 -13.88 -7.69
N THR A 428 -19.31 -14.46 -6.54
CA THR A 428 -19.65 -13.91 -5.22
C THR A 428 -18.40 -13.34 -4.57
N LEU A 429 -18.36 -12.02 -4.33
CA LEU A 429 -17.23 -11.33 -3.69
C LEU A 429 -17.66 -10.71 -2.36
N GLU A 430 -17.02 -11.16 -1.28
CA GLU A 430 -17.22 -10.64 0.08
C GLU A 430 -16.47 -9.33 0.32
N THR A 431 -16.95 -8.49 1.25
CA THR A 431 -16.35 -7.19 1.57
C THR A 431 -15.15 -7.30 2.52
N ASP A 432 -14.32 -8.33 2.34
CA ASP A 432 -13.19 -8.66 3.21
C ASP A 432 -11.83 -8.21 2.64
N GLY A 433 -11.81 -7.68 1.42
CA GLY A 433 -10.60 -7.24 0.74
C GLY A 433 -9.70 -8.38 0.26
N LYS A 434 -10.15 -9.65 0.33
CA LYS A 434 -9.42 -10.75 -0.28
C LYS A 434 -9.47 -10.64 -1.80
N THR A 435 -8.39 -11.04 -2.43
CA THR A 435 -8.27 -11.07 -3.89
C THR A 435 -8.92 -12.32 -4.43
N THR A 436 -9.79 -12.15 -5.43
CA THR A 436 -10.28 -13.22 -6.30
C THR A 436 -9.55 -13.13 -7.63
N THR A 437 -8.85 -14.19 -8.03
CA THR A 437 -8.12 -14.24 -9.30
C THR A 437 -9.01 -14.84 -10.38
N ILE A 438 -9.17 -14.14 -11.50
CA ILE A 438 -9.98 -14.55 -12.64
C ILE A 438 -9.07 -14.65 -13.88
N GLY A 439 -9.02 -15.80 -14.53
CA GLY A 439 -8.25 -15.98 -15.76
C GLY A 439 -8.89 -15.23 -16.93
N ILE A 440 -8.18 -14.27 -17.52
CA ILE A 440 -8.70 -13.39 -18.56
C ILE A 440 -8.47 -13.96 -19.96
N LYS A 441 -7.20 -14.27 -20.27
CA LYS A 441 -6.81 -14.68 -21.61
C LYS A 441 -5.55 -15.51 -21.53
N GLN A 442 -5.54 -16.63 -22.25
CA GLN A 442 -4.34 -17.41 -22.49
C GLN A 442 -3.80 -17.13 -23.90
N MET A 443 -2.49 -16.95 -24.01
CA MET A 443 -1.81 -16.59 -25.25
C MET A 443 -0.54 -17.43 -25.43
N GLU A 444 -0.27 -17.83 -26.66
CA GLU A 444 1.07 -18.26 -27.06
C GLU A 444 1.78 -17.09 -27.73
N VAL A 445 2.95 -16.76 -27.22
CA VAL A 445 3.70 -15.57 -27.63
C VAL A 445 5.06 -16.00 -28.14
N ALA A 446 5.37 -15.64 -29.38
CA ALA A 446 6.69 -15.90 -29.94
C ALA A 446 7.76 -15.09 -29.18
N ALA A 447 8.87 -15.73 -28.84
CA ALA A 447 10.00 -15.08 -28.18
C ALA A 447 11.32 -15.63 -28.71
N SER A 448 12.31 -14.76 -28.79
CA SER A 448 13.70 -15.18 -28.90
C SER A 448 14.34 -15.27 -27.52
N TYR A 449 15.39 -16.08 -27.41
CA TYR A 449 16.05 -16.36 -26.15
C TYR A 449 17.53 -16.04 -26.29
N GLU A 450 18.03 -15.27 -25.34
CA GLU A 450 19.44 -14.91 -25.28
C GLU A 450 19.93 -14.86 -23.84
N TYR A 451 21.23 -14.99 -23.68
CA TYR A 451 21.88 -14.88 -22.39
C TYR A 451 22.52 -13.50 -22.25
N PHE A 452 22.43 -12.95 -21.04
CA PHE A 452 23.09 -11.70 -20.68
C PHE A 452 23.98 -11.91 -19.47
N ALA A 453 25.18 -11.32 -19.47
CA ALA A 453 26.05 -11.33 -18.30
C ALA A 453 26.87 -10.04 -18.19
N ALA A 454 27.09 -9.59 -16.96
CA ALA A 454 27.94 -8.45 -16.63
C ALA A 454 28.97 -8.87 -15.57
N PRO A 455 30.03 -9.62 -15.94
CA PRO A 455 30.89 -10.33 -14.99
C PRO A 455 31.69 -9.46 -14.03
N LYS A 456 31.80 -8.15 -14.30
CA LYS A 456 32.33 -7.15 -13.36
C LYS A 456 31.46 -6.99 -12.12
N VAL A 457 30.14 -7.16 -12.26
CA VAL A 457 29.13 -7.03 -11.19
C VAL A 457 28.72 -8.40 -10.67
N ASP A 458 28.34 -9.31 -11.57
CA ASP A 458 27.96 -10.69 -11.26
C ASP A 458 28.44 -11.61 -12.40
N PRO A 459 29.27 -12.64 -12.12
CA PRO A 459 29.71 -13.61 -13.13
C PRO A 459 28.60 -14.57 -13.60
N ALA A 460 27.36 -14.45 -13.11
CA ALA A 460 26.23 -15.21 -13.59
C ALA A 460 25.80 -14.83 -15.02
N ALA A 461 25.45 -15.83 -15.82
CA ALA A 461 24.68 -15.64 -17.05
C ALA A 461 23.19 -15.78 -16.76
N PHE A 462 22.40 -14.81 -17.22
CA PHE A 462 20.95 -14.77 -17.08
C PHE A 462 20.28 -15.06 -18.42
N LEU A 463 19.41 -16.07 -18.45
CA LEU A 463 18.56 -16.33 -19.60
C LEU A 463 17.47 -15.24 -19.66
N THR A 464 17.24 -14.66 -20.83
CA THR A 464 16.23 -13.63 -21.05
C THR A 464 15.40 -14.00 -22.27
N ALA A 465 14.07 -13.98 -22.13
CA ALA A 465 13.15 -14.02 -23.27
C ALA A 465 12.93 -12.61 -23.80
N ARG A 466 13.04 -12.43 -25.11
CA ARG A 466 12.81 -11.18 -25.83
C ARG A 466 11.55 -11.35 -26.69
N ILE A 467 10.54 -10.53 -26.40
CA ILE A 467 9.25 -10.54 -27.08
C ILE A 467 9.18 -9.28 -27.94
N THR A 468 9.21 -9.48 -29.25
CA THR A 468 8.97 -8.41 -30.23
C THR A 468 7.48 -8.34 -30.55
N GLY A 469 6.98 -7.16 -30.93
CA GLY A 469 5.56 -6.98 -31.26
C GLY A 469 4.61 -7.15 -30.06
N TRP A 470 5.12 -7.04 -28.83
CA TRP A 470 4.34 -7.18 -27.61
C TRP A 470 3.17 -6.17 -27.52
N GLN A 471 3.25 -5.06 -28.26
CA GLN A 471 2.21 -4.05 -28.37
C GLN A 471 0.90 -4.59 -28.97
N GLN A 472 0.96 -5.71 -29.71
CA GLN A 472 -0.21 -6.37 -30.29
C GLN A 472 -0.89 -7.35 -29.33
N LEU A 473 -0.31 -7.58 -28.15
CA LEU A 473 -0.80 -8.54 -27.17
C LEU A 473 -1.81 -7.94 -26.18
N ASP A 474 -2.02 -6.61 -26.25
CA ASP A 474 -2.91 -5.84 -25.37
C ASP A 474 -2.62 -6.06 -23.87
N LEU A 475 -1.34 -6.20 -23.52
CA LEU A 475 -0.91 -6.35 -22.14
C LEU A 475 -1.19 -5.05 -21.36
N THR A 476 -1.54 -5.21 -20.09
CA THR A 476 -1.59 -4.12 -19.11
C THR A 476 -0.45 -4.27 -18.10
N PRO A 477 0.09 -3.17 -17.53
CA PRO A 477 1.12 -3.28 -16.50
C PRO A 477 0.66 -4.16 -15.33
N GLY A 478 1.57 -5.00 -14.81
CA GLY A 478 1.22 -5.93 -13.74
C GLY A 478 2.37 -6.88 -13.37
N GLU A 479 2.20 -7.56 -12.24
CA GLU A 479 3.17 -8.55 -11.76
C GLU A 479 3.09 -9.83 -12.61
N ALA A 480 4.22 -10.39 -13.00
CA ALA A 480 4.34 -11.64 -13.72
C ALA A 480 5.12 -12.68 -12.90
N SER A 481 4.47 -13.81 -12.64
CA SER A 481 5.10 -15.03 -12.12
C SER A 481 5.74 -15.80 -13.26
N LEU A 482 7.04 -16.08 -13.12
CA LEU A 482 7.85 -16.69 -14.18
C LEU A 482 8.12 -18.16 -13.87
N TYR A 483 7.92 -19.00 -14.89
CA TYR A 483 8.19 -20.43 -14.83
C TYR A 483 9.05 -20.87 -16.02
N PHE A 484 10.07 -21.67 -15.77
CA PHE A 484 10.93 -22.26 -16.80
C PHE A 484 11.12 -23.75 -16.53
N GLU A 485 10.91 -24.59 -17.55
CA GLU A 485 10.99 -26.06 -17.46
C GLU A 485 10.15 -26.65 -16.30
N GLY A 486 9.01 -26.00 -16.01
CA GLY A 486 8.10 -26.38 -14.92
C GLY A 486 8.51 -25.90 -13.51
N ALA A 487 9.69 -25.29 -13.35
CA ALA A 487 10.13 -24.69 -12.11
C ALA A 487 9.72 -23.22 -11.99
N TYR A 488 9.31 -22.80 -10.79
CA TYR A 488 9.03 -21.39 -10.48
C TYR A 488 10.32 -20.62 -10.26
N LEU A 489 10.52 -19.53 -11.00
CA LEU A 489 11.76 -18.74 -10.99
C LEU A 489 11.66 -17.48 -10.13
N GLY A 490 10.46 -16.97 -9.92
CA GLY A 490 10.21 -15.75 -9.17
C GLY A 490 9.16 -14.86 -9.82
N LYS A 491 9.17 -13.59 -9.41
CA LYS A 491 8.24 -12.56 -9.89
C LYS A 491 9.02 -11.42 -10.55
N THR A 492 8.44 -10.85 -11.59
CA THR A 492 8.88 -9.59 -12.19
C THR A 492 7.69 -8.66 -12.34
N TYR A 493 7.92 -7.39 -12.63
CA TYR A 493 6.87 -6.44 -12.95
C TYR A 493 6.96 -6.08 -14.44
N LEU A 494 5.85 -6.25 -15.17
CA LEU A 494 5.75 -5.85 -16.57
C LEU A 494 5.51 -4.35 -16.65
N ASP A 495 6.59 -3.58 -16.72
CA ASP A 495 6.51 -2.15 -17.03
C ASP A 495 6.51 -1.93 -18.54
N LEU A 496 5.31 -1.71 -19.08
CA LEU A 496 5.08 -1.49 -20.50
C LEU A 496 5.43 -0.05 -20.94
N SER A 497 5.66 0.87 -20.00
CA SER A 497 6.02 2.26 -20.31
C SER A 497 7.52 2.43 -20.55
N ALA A 498 8.34 1.61 -19.88
CA ALA A 498 9.79 1.56 -20.07
C ALA A 498 10.20 0.64 -21.23
N ALA A 499 9.29 -0.19 -21.73
CA ALA A 499 9.56 -1.12 -22.82
C ALA A 499 9.64 -0.37 -24.15
N SER A 500 10.76 -0.59 -24.86
CA SER A 500 10.96 -0.21 -26.26
C SER A 500 10.05 -1.07 -27.19
N ASP A 501 10.42 -1.19 -28.45
CA ASP A 501 9.97 -2.21 -29.39
C ASP A 501 10.01 -3.67 -28.87
N THR A 502 10.88 -3.97 -27.89
CA THR A 502 11.10 -5.32 -27.35
C THR A 502 10.87 -5.40 -25.84
N LEU A 503 9.95 -6.27 -25.41
CA LEU A 503 9.73 -6.59 -24.00
C LEU A 503 10.69 -7.70 -23.56
N SER A 504 11.31 -7.54 -22.39
CA SER A 504 12.39 -8.41 -21.94
C SER A 504 12.03 -9.06 -20.60
N LEU A 505 12.01 -10.39 -20.56
CA LEU A 505 11.63 -11.17 -19.39
C LEU A 505 12.82 -12.01 -18.91
N PRO A 506 13.45 -11.67 -17.78
CA PRO A 506 14.55 -12.45 -17.24
C PRO A 506 14.03 -13.78 -16.68
N LEU A 507 14.50 -14.90 -17.22
CA LEU A 507 14.17 -16.27 -16.81
C LEU A 507 15.19 -16.84 -15.79
N GLY A 508 15.97 -15.98 -15.16
CA GLY A 508 16.87 -16.34 -14.08
C GLY A 508 18.26 -16.82 -14.54
N LYS A 509 19.07 -17.19 -13.55
CA LYS A 509 20.47 -17.59 -13.72
C LYS A 509 20.56 -19.03 -14.24
N ASP A 510 21.44 -19.25 -15.22
CA ASP A 510 21.74 -20.58 -15.75
C ASP A 510 23.18 -20.98 -15.41
N ASN A 511 23.32 -21.93 -14.47
CA ASN A 511 24.61 -22.46 -14.05
C ASN A 511 25.31 -23.32 -15.12
N GLY A 512 24.61 -23.64 -16.23
CA GLY A 512 25.18 -24.29 -17.40
C GLY A 512 26.20 -23.41 -18.13
N ILE A 513 26.16 -22.09 -17.93
CA ILE A 513 27.13 -21.16 -18.50
C ILE A 513 28.04 -20.66 -17.38
N ARG A 514 29.34 -20.90 -17.54
CA ARG A 514 30.35 -20.46 -16.57
C ARG A 514 31.12 -19.29 -17.14
N ILE A 515 31.13 -18.17 -16.42
CA ILE A 515 31.88 -16.98 -16.79
C ILE A 515 32.87 -16.66 -15.68
N THR A 516 34.10 -16.35 -16.05
CA THR A 516 35.11 -15.83 -15.12
C THR A 516 35.74 -14.57 -15.68
N ARG A 517 35.91 -13.54 -14.85
CA ARG A 517 36.63 -12.31 -15.18
C ARG A 517 37.87 -12.24 -14.30
N LYS A 518 39.06 -12.37 -14.88
CA LYS A 518 40.33 -12.43 -14.16
C LYS A 518 41.22 -11.25 -14.56
N LEU A 519 41.78 -10.56 -13.57
CA LEU A 519 42.80 -9.54 -13.83
C LEU A 519 44.09 -10.22 -14.29
N VAL A 520 44.57 -9.82 -15.47
CA VAL A 520 45.80 -10.36 -16.07
C VAL A 520 46.98 -9.53 -15.61
N LYS A 521 47.89 -10.16 -14.86
CA LYS A 521 49.06 -9.48 -14.25
C LYS A 521 50.00 -8.87 -15.29
N GLU A 522 50.16 -9.53 -16.45
CA GLU A 522 51.04 -9.08 -17.53
C GLU A 522 50.62 -7.71 -18.10
N TYR A 523 49.32 -7.41 -18.13
CA TYR A 523 48.77 -6.12 -18.57
C TYR A 523 48.60 -5.12 -17.42
N SER A 524 48.89 -5.52 -16.18
CA SER A 524 48.78 -4.68 -14.99
C SER A 524 50.13 -4.09 -14.61
N THR A 525 50.48 -2.95 -15.21
CA THR A 525 51.73 -2.24 -14.91
C THR A 525 51.48 -0.82 -14.42
N LYS A 526 52.44 -0.30 -13.65
CA LYS A 526 52.43 1.07 -13.14
C LYS A 526 53.70 1.76 -13.62
N ARG A 527 53.55 2.71 -14.53
CA ARG A 527 54.68 3.43 -15.12
C ARG A 527 54.64 4.90 -14.68
N PHE A 528 55.78 5.43 -14.26
CA PHE A 528 55.93 6.84 -13.95
C PHE A 528 56.58 7.54 -15.15
N LEU A 529 55.86 8.48 -15.77
CA LEU A 529 56.34 9.25 -16.92
C LEU A 529 56.21 10.75 -16.62
N GLY A 530 57.32 11.37 -16.24
CA GLY A 530 57.38 12.80 -15.94
C GLY A 530 56.53 13.21 -14.72
N SER A 531 55.58 14.12 -14.93
CA SER A 531 54.61 14.56 -13.92
C SER A 531 53.40 13.63 -13.78
N ASN A 532 53.25 12.66 -14.69
CA ASN A 532 52.09 11.78 -14.76
C ASN A 532 52.45 10.34 -14.40
N ARG A 533 51.42 9.61 -13.97
CA ARG A 533 51.42 8.19 -13.70
C ARG A 533 50.47 7.51 -14.67
N ILE A 534 50.89 6.37 -15.21
CA ILE A 534 50.07 5.51 -16.06
C ILE A 534 49.84 4.19 -15.33
N ASP A 535 48.58 3.86 -15.07
CA ASP A 535 48.16 2.57 -14.56
C ASP A 535 47.45 1.81 -15.70
N SER A 536 48.07 0.72 -16.18
CA SER A 536 47.49 -0.18 -17.18
C SER A 536 46.69 -1.28 -16.48
N ARG A 537 45.56 -1.68 -17.05
CA ARG A 537 44.76 -2.82 -16.58
C ARG A 537 44.34 -3.68 -17.76
N GLY A 538 44.33 -5.00 -17.56
CA GLY A 538 43.82 -5.96 -18.52
C GLY A 538 43.09 -7.10 -17.83
N TRP A 539 42.00 -7.54 -18.45
CA TRP A 539 41.16 -8.63 -17.99
C TRP A 539 40.98 -9.66 -19.08
N GLU A 540 40.95 -10.90 -18.65
CA GLU A 540 40.54 -12.04 -19.44
C GLU A 540 39.16 -12.48 -18.94
N ILE A 541 38.19 -12.51 -19.85
CA ILE A 541 36.83 -12.97 -19.58
C ILE A 541 36.64 -14.30 -20.30
N GLU A 542 36.63 -15.39 -19.55
CA GLU A 542 36.42 -16.73 -20.08
C GLU A 542 34.93 -17.09 -19.97
N VAL A 543 34.29 -17.36 -21.09
CA VAL A 543 32.87 -17.77 -21.19
C VAL A 543 32.81 -19.20 -21.69
N ARG A 544 32.25 -20.12 -20.89
CA ARG A 544 32.11 -21.54 -21.22
C ARG A 544 30.65 -21.97 -21.22
N ASN A 545 30.20 -22.54 -22.34
CA ASN A 545 28.89 -23.16 -22.48
C ASN A 545 28.98 -24.65 -22.14
N ASN A 546 28.52 -25.07 -20.95
CA ASN A 546 28.45 -26.48 -20.56
C ASN A 546 27.13 -27.17 -20.97
N LYS A 547 26.27 -26.48 -21.72
CA LYS A 547 25.00 -27.03 -22.21
C LYS A 547 25.24 -27.87 -23.47
N ARG A 548 24.21 -28.65 -23.84
CA ARG A 548 24.19 -29.50 -25.05
C ARG A 548 23.72 -28.77 -26.31
N THR A 549 23.36 -27.50 -26.19
CA THR A 549 22.84 -26.66 -27.27
C THR A 549 23.72 -25.43 -27.43
N ALA A 550 23.75 -24.87 -28.64
CA ALA A 550 24.35 -23.55 -28.87
C ALA A 550 23.53 -22.46 -28.16
N ILE A 551 24.19 -21.37 -27.79
CA ILE A 551 23.56 -20.23 -27.10
C ILE A 551 23.96 -18.92 -27.78
N ASN A 552 23.05 -17.96 -27.81
CA ASN A 552 23.39 -16.57 -28.10
C ASN A 552 23.64 -15.85 -26.78
N ILE A 553 24.80 -15.21 -26.62
CA ILE A 553 25.17 -14.52 -25.39
C ILE A 553 25.71 -13.13 -25.65
N THR A 554 25.27 -12.19 -24.81
CA THR A 554 25.74 -10.82 -24.73
C THR A 554 26.50 -10.62 -23.42
N ILE A 555 27.77 -10.27 -23.51
CA ILE A 555 28.63 -9.94 -22.37
C ILE A 555 28.82 -8.43 -22.33
N ASN A 556 28.56 -7.84 -21.16
CA ASN A 556 28.80 -6.42 -20.91
C ASN A 556 29.93 -6.24 -19.89
N ASP A 557 30.87 -5.34 -20.21
CA ASP A 557 31.85 -4.81 -19.27
C ASP A 557 31.99 -3.30 -19.50
N GLN A 558 32.90 -2.65 -18.81
CA GLN A 558 33.08 -1.21 -18.94
C GLN A 558 34.54 -0.79 -18.79
N VAL A 559 34.92 0.22 -19.56
CA VAL A 559 36.11 1.03 -19.33
C VAL A 559 35.74 2.34 -18.64
N PRO A 560 36.62 2.94 -17.83
CA PRO A 560 36.37 4.24 -17.24
C PRO A 560 36.22 5.31 -18.33
N VAL A 561 35.37 6.31 -18.06
CA VAL A 561 35.25 7.54 -18.86
C VAL A 561 35.66 8.71 -17.98
N SER A 562 36.60 9.53 -18.47
CA SER A 562 37.07 10.69 -17.73
C SER A 562 36.13 11.89 -17.92
N THR A 563 35.73 12.51 -16.82
CA THR A 563 35.04 13.81 -16.79
C THR A 563 35.99 14.96 -16.41
N ILE A 564 37.26 14.66 -16.17
CA ILE A 564 38.29 15.58 -15.65
C ILE A 564 39.41 15.70 -16.68
N LYS A 565 39.75 16.92 -17.09
CA LYS A 565 40.72 17.17 -18.18
C LYS A 565 42.12 16.60 -17.91
N GLU A 566 42.49 16.47 -16.63
CA GLU A 566 43.78 15.97 -16.17
C GLU A 566 43.88 14.43 -16.15
N ILE A 567 42.76 13.71 -16.35
CA ILE A 567 42.74 12.24 -16.42
C ILE A 567 42.40 11.85 -17.86
N SER A 568 43.27 11.08 -18.51
CA SER A 568 43.00 10.50 -19.83
C SER A 568 42.94 8.97 -19.76
N VAL A 569 42.03 8.39 -20.54
CA VAL A 569 41.90 6.95 -20.75
C VAL A 569 42.40 6.66 -22.16
N GLU A 570 43.47 5.87 -22.28
CA GLU A 570 44.25 5.63 -23.49
C GLU A 570 44.43 4.11 -23.74
N GLU A 571 44.93 3.74 -24.93
CA GLU A 571 45.35 2.38 -25.31
C GLU A 571 44.35 1.24 -25.00
N GLU A 572 43.07 1.46 -25.29
CA GLU A 572 42.05 0.42 -25.17
C GLU A 572 42.24 -0.70 -26.20
N LYS A 573 42.27 -1.96 -25.76
CA LYS A 573 42.24 -3.13 -26.62
C LYS A 573 41.09 -4.04 -26.23
N THR A 574 40.15 -4.21 -27.15
CA THR A 574 39.03 -5.13 -26.99
C THR A 574 38.49 -5.54 -28.36
N ASP A 575 37.95 -6.76 -28.42
CA ASP A 575 37.20 -7.27 -29.58
C ASP A 575 35.70 -6.93 -29.49
N GLY A 576 35.29 -6.12 -28.51
CA GLY A 576 33.91 -5.74 -28.25
C GLY A 576 33.54 -4.37 -28.79
N GLU A 577 32.25 -4.12 -28.96
CA GLU A 577 31.73 -2.82 -29.39
C GLU A 577 31.70 -1.84 -28.23
N ARG A 578 32.28 -0.65 -28.41
CA ARG A 578 32.41 0.38 -27.38
C ARG A 578 31.43 1.53 -27.59
N ASN A 579 30.69 1.88 -26.54
CA ASN A 579 30.05 3.19 -26.42
C ASN A 579 31.04 4.21 -25.83
N LYS A 580 31.41 5.24 -26.60
CA LYS A 580 32.44 6.21 -26.19
C LYS A 580 32.01 7.16 -25.07
N GLU A 581 30.72 7.39 -24.92
CA GLU A 581 30.15 8.32 -23.94
C GLU A 581 30.01 7.66 -22.57
N THR A 582 29.59 6.39 -22.55
CA THR A 582 29.34 5.65 -21.31
C THR A 582 30.49 4.74 -20.90
N GLY A 583 31.39 4.39 -21.82
CA GLY A 583 32.47 3.43 -21.61
C GLY A 583 32.01 1.97 -21.62
N LEU A 584 30.75 1.69 -21.97
CA LEU A 584 30.20 0.35 -22.06
C LEU A 584 30.86 -0.43 -23.22
N ILE A 585 31.30 -1.66 -22.93
CA ILE A 585 31.80 -2.64 -23.90
C ILE A 585 30.80 -3.79 -24.02
N VAL A 586 30.41 -4.12 -25.24
CA VAL A 586 29.45 -5.19 -25.54
C VAL A 586 30.08 -6.21 -26.48
N TRP A 587 30.07 -7.48 -26.08
CA TRP A 587 30.38 -8.61 -26.98
C TRP A 587 29.12 -9.43 -27.20
N GLN A 588 28.70 -9.59 -28.45
CA GLN A 588 27.57 -10.44 -28.81
C GLN A 588 28.03 -11.56 -29.74
N PHE A 589 27.74 -12.81 -29.39
CA PHE A 589 28.12 -13.96 -30.21
C PHE A 589 27.31 -15.21 -29.91
N GLU A 590 27.28 -16.11 -30.89
CA GLU A 590 26.85 -17.49 -30.69
C GLU A 590 28.00 -18.32 -30.11
N LEU A 591 27.73 -19.11 -29.08
CA LEU A 591 28.67 -20.02 -28.44
C LEU A 591 28.15 -21.47 -28.56
N PRO A 592 28.81 -22.32 -29.38
CA PRO A 592 28.39 -23.71 -29.55
C PRO A 592 28.36 -24.52 -28.24
N ALA A 593 27.63 -25.64 -28.25
CA ALA A 593 27.58 -26.57 -27.13
C ALA A 593 28.98 -27.05 -26.72
N GLY A 594 29.30 -27.00 -25.43
CA GLY A 594 30.61 -27.44 -24.90
C GLY A 594 31.79 -26.50 -25.17
N ALA A 595 31.60 -25.41 -25.93
CA ALA A 595 32.67 -24.51 -26.32
C ALA A 595 33.04 -23.50 -25.23
N THR A 596 34.29 -23.04 -25.26
CA THR A 596 34.80 -21.92 -24.47
C THR A 596 35.25 -20.81 -25.42
N ARG A 597 34.92 -19.56 -25.09
CA ARG A 597 35.46 -18.36 -25.76
C ARG A 597 36.11 -17.44 -24.72
N THR A 598 37.29 -16.94 -25.05
CA THR A 598 38.03 -15.99 -24.22
C THR A 598 37.94 -14.60 -24.85
N LEU A 599 37.54 -13.61 -24.06
CA LEU A 599 37.45 -12.21 -24.45
C LEU A 599 38.54 -11.43 -23.70
N HIS A 600 39.10 -10.42 -24.36
CA HIS A 600 40.12 -9.56 -23.79
C HIS A 600 39.61 -8.12 -23.69
N LEU A 601 39.91 -7.49 -22.56
CA LEU A 601 39.69 -6.07 -22.34
C LEU A 601 40.92 -5.49 -21.65
N SER A 602 41.56 -4.49 -22.23
CA SER A 602 42.60 -3.72 -21.54
C SER A 602 42.45 -2.24 -21.82
N TYR A 603 42.88 -1.41 -20.87
CA TYR A 603 42.96 0.05 -21.00
C TYR A 603 44.07 0.63 -20.12
N GLU A 604 44.49 1.85 -20.44
CA GLU A 604 45.44 2.61 -19.66
C GLU A 604 44.81 3.89 -19.12
N VAL A 605 45.07 4.23 -17.86
CA VAL A 605 44.64 5.50 -17.29
C VAL A 605 45.84 6.31 -16.88
N LYS A 606 45.94 7.51 -17.44
CA LYS A 606 47.01 8.48 -17.19
C LYS A 606 46.47 9.64 -16.38
N TYR A 607 47.17 9.96 -15.29
CA TYR A 607 46.76 10.99 -14.34
C TYR A 607 47.95 11.60 -13.58
N PRO A 608 47.81 12.77 -12.91
CA PRO A 608 48.89 13.40 -12.17
C PRO A 608 49.38 12.54 -11.00
N LYS A 609 50.70 12.42 -10.83
CA LYS A 609 51.32 11.50 -9.85
C LYS A 609 51.05 11.86 -8.38
N ASP A 610 50.72 13.12 -8.12
CA ASP A 610 50.36 13.68 -6.81
C ASP A 610 48.88 13.41 -6.44
N ARG A 611 48.09 12.89 -7.38
CA ARG A 611 46.68 12.58 -7.17
C ARG A 611 46.43 11.08 -7.11
N ARG A 612 45.37 10.70 -6.38
CA ARG A 612 44.91 9.32 -6.25
C ARG A 612 43.67 9.11 -7.13
N VAL A 613 43.73 8.11 -8.00
CA VAL A 613 42.60 7.66 -8.84
C VAL A 613 42.26 6.22 -8.47
N VAL A 614 40.98 5.93 -8.30
CA VAL A 614 40.45 4.57 -8.06
C VAL A 614 39.99 4.03 -9.40
N LEU A 615 40.56 2.91 -9.83
CA LEU A 615 40.33 2.36 -11.18
C LEU A 615 39.38 1.18 -11.20
N GLU A 616 39.23 0.48 -10.07
CA GLU A 616 38.15 -0.46 -9.70
C GLU A 616 38.12 -0.56 -8.18
#